data_AF-M5UK43-F1
#
_entry.id   AF-M5UK43-F1
#
_cell.length_a   1.000
_cell.length_b   1.000
_cell.length_c   1.000
_cell.angle_alpha   90.00
_cell.angle_beta   90.00
_cell.angle_gamma   90.00
#
_symmetry.space_group_name_H-M   'P 1'
#
loop_
_entity.id
_entity.type
_entity.pdbx_description
1 polymer ?
#
loop_
_entity_poly.entity_id
_entity_poly.type
_entity_poly.pdbx_seq_one_letter_code
_entity_poly.pdbx_strand_id
1 'polypeptide(L)'
;MKKKIALVSMLFFVFFCKEENKDVSKQETSVKEEKVQNMNTEYVFNGVYSMREIHLMKEVFGIQSKFKKYCLRIDLKANIVELGIVEGKVYKGKILEKDLESVVVEINGKSQKYFIVEDPSGGFVSYALMTDDYSEKKSDGSWNMDSAAGAEASSQTISECISDIKGNLELQYHEEDHSVPKKK
;
A
#
# COMPACT_ATOMS: atom_id res chain seq x y z
N MET A 1 81.22 20.06 -8.70
CA MET A 1 82.05 21.16 -8.18
C MET A 1 81.15 22.34 -7.80
N LYS A 2 81.49 22.99 -6.67
CA LYS A 2 81.14 24.35 -6.23
C LYS A 2 79.71 24.63 -5.74
N LYS A 3 79.63 24.69 -4.39
CA LYS A 3 78.66 25.39 -3.53
C LYS A 3 78.44 26.84 -3.98
N LYS A 4 77.25 27.39 -3.68
CA LYS A 4 77.09 28.71 -3.04
C LYS A 4 75.70 28.83 -2.39
N ILE A 5 75.75 29.04 -1.08
CA ILE A 5 74.67 29.46 -0.18
C ILE A 5 74.79 30.98 -0.04
N ALA A 6 73.65 31.67 -0.01
CA ALA A 6 73.41 32.97 0.65
C ALA A 6 71.88 33.12 0.68
N LEU A 7 71.13 33.06 1.79
CA LEU A 7 71.31 33.60 3.14
C LEU A 7 71.43 35.12 3.16
N VAL A 8 70.30 35.79 2.99
CA VAL A 8 69.97 37.10 3.58
C VAL A 8 68.45 37.07 3.81
N SER A 9 67.97 36.68 4.98
CA SER A 9 67.77 37.59 6.13
C SER A 9 66.88 38.78 5.78
N MET A 10 65.57 38.65 6.02
CA MET A 10 64.91 39.62 6.90
C MET A 10 63.62 39.03 7.45
N LEU A 11 63.61 38.87 8.78
CA LEU A 11 62.41 38.79 9.58
C LEU A 11 61.47 39.94 9.21
N PHE A 12 60.21 39.63 8.97
CA PHE A 12 59.12 40.42 9.53
C PHE A 12 58.00 39.45 9.96
N PHE A 13 58.09 39.03 11.22
CA PHE A 13 56.93 38.56 11.97
C PHE A 13 56.02 39.76 12.20
N VAL A 14 54.85 39.79 11.57
CA VAL A 14 53.69 40.50 12.13
C VAL A 14 52.42 39.72 11.81
N PHE A 15 51.98 38.96 12.81
CA PHE A 15 50.61 38.63 13.17
C PHE A 15 49.50 39.10 12.23
N PHE A 16 48.85 38.15 11.57
CA PHE A 16 47.38 38.11 11.50
C PHE A 16 46.95 36.64 11.56
N CYS A 17 46.68 36.17 12.77
CA CYS A 17 45.84 34.98 12.96
C CYS A 17 44.43 35.35 12.52
N LYS A 18 43.94 34.80 11.40
CA LYS A 18 42.51 34.52 11.25
C LYS A 18 42.22 33.55 10.11
N GLU A 19 41.29 32.65 10.42
CA GLU A 19 40.47 31.82 9.54
C GLU A 19 41.16 30.71 8.73
N GLU A 20 41.16 29.53 9.37
CA GLU A 20 40.56 28.28 8.89
C GLU A 20 41.05 27.67 7.56
N ASN A 21 41.84 26.61 7.78
CA ASN A 21 42.12 25.45 6.93
C ASN A 21 41.12 25.22 5.78
N LYS A 22 41.61 25.42 4.55
CA LYS A 22 41.16 24.63 3.39
C LYS A 22 42.01 23.37 3.34
N ASP A 23 41.42 22.25 3.75
CA ASP A 23 41.95 20.92 3.43
C ASP A 23 40.98 20.20 2.48
N VAL A 24 41.56 19.65 1.43
CA VAL A 24 40.90 18.99 0.32
C VAL A 24 40.70 17.52 0.70
N SER A 25 39.46 17.03 0.71
CA SER A 25 39.21 15.58 0.77
C SER A 25 37.81 15.19 0.29
N LYS A 26 37.81 14.36 -0.78
CA LYS A 26 36.81 13.36 -1.19
C LYS A 26 35.35 13.80 -1.38
N GLN A 27 35.00 13.87 -2.67
CA GLN A 27 33.68 13.61 -3.21
C GLN A 27 33.23 12.19 -2.81
N GLU A 28 32.44 12.08 -1.75
CA GLU A 28 31.53 10.96 -1.51
C GLU A 28 30.11 11.45 -1.79
N THR A 29 29.48 10.88 -2.81
CA THR A 29 28.04 10.98 -3.07
C THR A 29 27.30 10.46 -1.85
N SER A 30 26.82 11.38 -1.01
CA SER A 30 25.78 11.13 -0.02
C SER A 30 24.51 10.73 -0.78
N VAL A 31 24.24 9.43 -0.81
CA VAL A 31 22.89 8.89 -1.01
C VAL A 31 22.05 9.45 0.13
N LYS A 32 21.10 10.35 -0.19
CA LYS A 32 20.06 10.77 0.75
C LYS A 32 19.09 9.60 0.94
N GLU A 33 19.45 8.69 1.84
CA GLU A 33 18.46 7.92 2.57
C GLU A 33 17.80 8.79 3.66
N GLU A 34 16.59 8.38 4.01
CA GLU A 34 15.74 8.90 5.08
C GLU A 34 15.15 10.30 4.91
N LYS A 35 13.99 10.34 4.25
CA LYS A 35 12.87 11.09 4.82
C LYS A 35 11.93 10.09 5.50
N VAL A 36 12.30 9.65 6.70
CA VAL A 36 11.35 9.04 7.65
C VAL A 36 10.33 10.13 8.01
N GLN A 37 9.20 10.14 7.29
CA GLN A 37 8.07 10.97 7.67
C GLN A 37 7.17 10.19 8.61
N ASN A 38 7.47 10.43 9.89
CA ASN A 38 6.61 10.46 11.06
C ASN A 38 5.10 10.32 10.76
N MET A 39 4.54 9.11 10.94
CA MET A 39 3.10 8.89 10.96
C MET A 39 2.60 9.06 12.39
N ASN A 40 2.07 10.24 12.70
CA ASN A 40 1.34 10.50 13.96
C ASN A 40 -0.16 10.16 13.83
N THR A 41 -0.49 9.09 13.13
CA THR A 41 -1.83 8.51 13.10
C THR A 41 -1.72 7.05 13.52
N GLU A 42 -1.95 6.78 14.80
CA GLU A 42 -2.03 5.43 15.37
C GLU A 42 -3.13 4.55 14.74
N TYR A 43 -3.97 5.11 13.87
CA TYR A 43 -4.80 4.36 12.91
C TYR A 43 -3.92 3.82 11.78
N VAL A 44 -3.09 2.83 12.10
CA VAL A 44 -2.33 2.08 11.12
C VAL A 44 -3.34 1.25 10.33
N PHE A 45 -3.59 1.63 9.08
CA PHE A 45 -4.52 0.97 8.16
C PHE A 45 -4.40 -0.56 8.21
N ASN A 46 -5.37 -1.20 8.87
CA ASN A 46 -5.43 -2.63 9.06
C ASN A 46 -6.88 -3.05 8.85
N GLY A 47 -7.17 -3.81 7.80
CA GLY A 47 -8.53 -4.22 7.48
C GLY A 47 -8.58 -5.46 6.61
N VAL A 48 -9.73 -6.12 6.67
CA VAL A 48 -10.13 -7.14 5.70
C VAL A 48 -11.18 -6.52 4.80
N TYR A 49 -10.99 -6.65 3.49
CA TYR A 49 -11.82 -6.04 2.47
C TYR A 49 -12.53 -7.14 1.69
N SER A 50 -13.85 -7.02 1.58
CA SER A 50 -14.63 -7.79 0.62
C SER A 50 -14.48 -7.13 -0.74
N MET A 51 -13.83 -7.83 -1.66
CA MET A 51 -13.50 -7.28 -2.97
C MET A 51 -14.70 -7.43 -3.91
N ARG A 52 -15.11 -6.31 -4.49
CA ARG A 52 -16.25 -6.20 -5.41
C ARG A 52 -15.85 -6.50 -6.85
N GLU A 53 -14.60 -6.20 -7.20
CA GLU A 53 -14.12 -6.31 -8.56
C GLU A 53 -13.41 -7.64 -8.85
N ILE A 54 -14.06 -8.51 -9.62
CA ILE A 54 -13.51 -9.82 -10.00
C ILE A 54 -12.30 -9.73 -10.95
N HIS A 55 -12.22 -8.69 -11.79
CA HIS A 55 -11.17 -8.60 -12.82
C HIS A 55 -9.79 -8.44 -12.19
N LEU A 56 -9.66 -7.76 -11.04
CA LEU A 56 -8.40 -7.65 -10.30
C LEU A 56 -7.81 -9.03 -9.92
N MET A 57 -8.64 -9.98 -9.48
CA MET A 57 -8.12 -11.29 -9.07
C MET A 57 -7.45 -12.02 -10.25
N LYS A 58 -8.09 -12.03 -11.42
CA LYS A 58 -7.62 -12.77 -12.59
C LYS A 58 -6.58 -11.99 -13.39
N GLU A 59 -6.86 -10.72 -13.68
CA GLU A 59 -6.05 -9.90 -14.59
C GLU A 59 -4.83 -9.36 -13.84
N VAL A 60 -5.08 -8.78 -12.66
CA VAL A 60 -4.03 -8.17 -11.85
C VAL A 60 -3.22 -9.18 -11.07
N PHE A 61 -3.79 -10.24 -10.48
CA PHE A 61 -2.99 -11.21 -9.70
C PHE A 61 -2.75 -12.56 -10.39
N GLY A 62 -3.37 -12.80 -11.56
CA GLY A 62 -3.24 -14.07 -12.27
C GLY A 62 -3.90 -15.25 -11.53
N ILE A 63 -4.81 -14.99 -10.61
CA ILE A 63 -5.48 -16.00 -9.79
C ILE A 63 -6.81 -16.36 -10.45
N GLN A 64 -7.00 -17.64 -10.74
CA GLN A 64 -8.26 -18.16 -11.26
C GLN A 64 -9.08 -18.75 -10.11
N SER A 65 -10.35 -18.35 -10.05
CA SER A 65 -11.37 -18.89 -9.14
C SER A 65 -12.67 -19.07 -9.92
N LYS A 66 -13.48 -20.04 -9.50
CA LYS A 66 -14.84 -20.20 -10.02
C LYS A 66 -15.81 -19.17 -9.44
N PHE A 67 -15.43 -18.51 -8.36
CA PHE A 67 -16.23 -17.50 -7.69
C PHE A 67 -15.78 -16.11 -8.04
N LYS A 68 -16.74 -15.18 -8.04
CA LYS A 68 -16.50 -13.78 -8.39
C LYS A 68 -16.04 -12.91 -7.22
N LYS A 69 -16.16 -13.43 -6.01
CA LYS A 69 -15.87 -12.71 -4.76
C LYS A 69 -14.63 -13.29 -4.10
N TYR A 70 -13.82 -12.42 -3.54
CA TYR A 70 -12.62 -12.77 -2.79
C TYR A 70 -12.40 -11.73 -1.70
N CYS A 71 -11.49 -12.02 -0.76
CA CYS A 71 -11.16 -11.12 0.33
C CYS A 71 -9.69 -10.72 0.24
N LEU A 72 -9.39 -9.46 0.55
CA LEU A 72 -8.04 -8.96 0.65
C LEU A 72 -7.83 -8.43 2.07
N ARG A 73 -6.79 -8.89 2.75
CA ARG A 73 -6.38 -8.38 4.05
C ARG A 73 -5.11 -7.59 3.85
N ILE A 74 -5.11 -6.37 4.37
CA ILE A 74 -3.93 -5.51 4.41
C ILE A 74 -3.78 -5.07 5.85
N ASP A 75 -2.62 -5.37 6.43
CA ASP A 75 -2.22 -4.96 7.78
C ASP A 75 -0.88 -4.25 7.66
N LEU A 76 -0.89 -2.92 7.60
CA LEU A 76 0.36 -2.15 7.45
C LEU A 76 1.23 -2.20 8.70
N LYS A 77 0.65 -2.53 9.86
CA LYS A 77 1.36 -2.63 11.14
C LYS A 77 2.16 -3.91 11.22
N ALA A 78 1.52 -5.03 10.90
CA ALA A 78 2.13 -6.35 10.88
C ALA A 78 2.82 -6.67 9.54
N ASN A 79 2.71 -5.78 8.55
CA ASN A 79 3.20 -5.96 7.19
C ASN A 79 2.64 -7.23 6.52
N ILE A 80 1.34 -7.46 6.69
CA ILE A 80 0.64 -8.64 6.16
C ILE A 80 -0.20 -8.22 4.96
N VAL A 81 -0.07 -8.99 3.88
CA VAL A 81 -1.00 -8.99 2.75
C VAL A 81 -1.43 -10.42 2.49
N GLU A 82 -2.74 -10.66 2.53
CA GLU A 82 -3.32 -11.98 2.27
C GLU A 82 -4.53 -11.83 1.36
N LEU A 83 -4.63 -12.65 0.33
CA LEU A 83 -5.79 -12.74 -0.54
C LEU A 83 -6.42 -14.12 -0.36
N GLY A 84 -7.65 -14.16 0.15
CA GLY A 84 -8.43 -15.37 0.28
C GLY A 84 -9.43 -15.51 -0.86
N ILE A 85 -9.63 -16.73 -1.34
CA ILE A 85 -10.72 -17.07 -2.26
C ILE A 85 -11.66 -18.10 -1.64
N VAL A 86 -12.88 -18.19 -2.17
CA VAL A 86 -13.95 -19.04 -1.64
C VAL A 86 -13.58 -20.52 -1.65
N GLU A 87 -12.71 -20.97 -2.55
CA GLU A 87 -12.17 -22.33 -2.57
C GLU A 87 -11.28 -22.67 -1.36
N GLY A 88 -11.05 -21.73 -0.43
CA GLY A 88 -10.26 -21.95 0.78
C GLY A 88 -8.76 -21.80 0.57
N LYS A 89 -8.33 -21.31 -0.61
CA LYS A 89 -6.93 -20.96 -0.85
C LYS A 89 -6.66 -19.54 -0.35
N VAL A 90 -5.50 -19.36 0.29
CA VAL A 90 -5.00 -18.05 0.72
C VAL A 90 -3.64 -17.82 0.07
N TYR A 91 -3.50 -16.68 -0.60
CA TYR A 91 -2.29 -16.24 -1.27
C TYR A 91 -1.64 -15.16 -0.43
N LYS A 92 -0.38 -15.38 -0.05
CA LYS A 92 0.40 -14.39 0.69
C LYS A 92 1.05 -13.42 -0.29
N GLY A 93 1.03 -12.14 0.09
CA GLY A 93 1.67 -11.06 -0.64
C GLY A 93 2.69 -10.32 0.21
N LYS A 94 3.13 -9.17 -0.30
CA LYS A 94 3.98 -8.20 0.38
C LYS A 94 3.52 -6.79 0.07
N ILE A 95 3.82 -5.86 0.97
CA ILE A 95 3.70 -4.43 0.71
C ILE A 95 4.99 -3.98 0.04
N LEU A 96 4.88 -3.39 -1.15
CA LEU A 96 6.02 -2.83 -1.88
C LEU A 96 6.26 -1.38 -1.47
N GLU A 97 5.19 -0.59 -1.45
CA GLU A 97 5.21 0.83 -1.16
C GLU A 97 3.97 1.19 -0.34
N LYS A 98 4.08 2.20 0.52
CA LYS A 98 2.94 2.80 1.21
C LYS A 98 3.19 4.27 1.44
N ASP A 99 2.13 5.05 1.30
CA ASP A 99 2.09 6.45 1.70
C ASP A 99 0.86 6.69 2.60
N LEU A 100 0.47 7.94 2.78
CA LEU A 100 -0.63 8.31 3.67
C LEU A 100 -2.00 7.93 3.13
N GLU A 101 -2.14 7.74 1.81
CA GLU A 101 -3.43 7.57 1.13
C GLU A 101 -3.51 6.26 0.35
N SER A 102 -2.39 5.56 0.21
CA SER A 102 -2.31 4.40 -0.67
C SER A 102 -1.26 3.38 -0.26
N VAL A 103 -1.48 2.16 -0.75
CA VAL A 103 -0.60 1.01 -0.57
C VAL A 103 -0.44 0.28 -1.88
N VAL A 104 0.79 -0.08 -2.22
CA VAL A 104 1.11 -0.96 -3.33
C VAL A 104 1.37 -2.34 -2.78
N VAL A 105 0.51 -3.29 -3.13
CA VAL A 105 0.62 -4.69 -2.72
C VAL A 105 1.09 -5.54 -3.89
N GLU A 106 1.94 -6.53 -3.63
CA GLU A 106 2.32 -7.55 -4.61
C GLU A 106 1.83 -8.91 -4.15
N ILE A 107 1.12 -9.61 -5.04
CA ILE A 107 0.72 -11.00 -4.88
C ILE A 107 1.07 -11.73 -6.17
N ASN A 108 1.71 -12.90 -6.05
CA ASN A 108 2.08 -13.73 -7.20
C ASN A 108 2.94 -12.99 -8.25
N GLY A 109 3.86 -12.12 -7.80
CA GLY A 109 4.76 -11.36 -8.66
C GLY A 109 4.10 -10.22 -9.44
N LYS A 110 2.84 -9.92 -9.15
CA LYS A 110 2.11 -8.80 -9.77
C LYS A 110 1.65 -7.81 -8.71
N SER A 111 1.73 -6.52 -9.03
CA SER A 111 1.48 -5.43 -8.11
C SER A 111 0.19 -4.68 -8.43
N GLN A 112 -0.51 -4.25 -7.39
CA GLN A 112 -1.66 -3.35 -7.48
C GLN A 112 -1.51 -2.21 -6.49
N LYS A 113 -1.76 -0.98 -6.95
CA LYS A 113 -1.93 0.17 -6.07
C LYS A 113 -3.39 0.28 -5.65
N TYR A 114 -3.61 0.37 -4.34
CA TYR A 114 -4.90 0.66 -3.74
C TYR A 114 -4.84 2.01 -3.03
N PHE A 115 -5.82 2.87 -3.32
CA PHE A 115 -6.10 4.06 -2.53
C PHE A 115 -7.11 3.72 -1.46
N ILE A 116 -6.90 4.27 -0.29
CA ILE A 116 -7.68 4.01 0.91
C ILE A 116 -8.49 5.26 1.17
N VAL A 117 -9.81 5.10 1.15
CA VAL A 117 -10.72 6.23 1.26
C VAL A 117 -11.70 5.94 2.38
N GLU A 118 -11.93 6.91 3.26
CA GLU A 118 -13.01 6.84 4.23
C GLU A 118 -14.34 6.76 3.48
N ASP A 119 -15.13 5.74 3.80
CA ASP A 119 -16.51 5.58 3.37
C ASP A 119 -17.42 6.14 4.48
N PRO A 120 -18.04 7.32 4.29
CA PRO A 120 -18.91 7.94 5.28
C PRO A 120 -20.28 7.26 5.40
N SER A 121 -20.43 6.03 4.87
CA SER A 121 -21.66 5.25 4.91
C SER A 121 -22.04 4.85 6.34
N GLY A 122 -22.92 5.66 6.96
CA GLY A 122 -23.44 5.42 8.31
C GLY A 122 -22.64 6.16 9.38
N GLY A 123 -23.16 6.21 10.61
CA GLY A 123 -22.55 6.96 11.72
C GLY A 123 -21.20 6.43 12.23
N PHE A 124 -20.54 5.53 11.49
CA PHE A 124 -19.26 4.92 11.80
C PHE A 124 -18.31 5.12 10.62
N VAL A 125 -17.04 5.41 10.90
CA VAL A 125 -16.00 5.50 9.86
C VAL A 125 -15.67 4.09 9.39
N SER A 126 -15.89 3.82 8.11
CA SER A 126 -15.42 2.62 7.41
C SER A 126 -14.50 3.01 6.27
N TYR A 127 -13.82 2.05 5.64
CA TYR A 127 -12.90 2.30 4.55
C TYR A 127 -13.26 1.52 3.28
N ALA A 128 -12.96 2.13 2.14
CA ALA A 128 -13.03 1.50 0.83
C ALA A 128 -11.65 1.49 0.17
N LEU A 129 -11.46 0.51 -0.72
CA LEU A 129 -10.32 0.43 -1.60
C LEU A 129 -10.71 0.90 -2.99
N MET A 130 -9.99 1.90 -3.49
CA MET A 130 -10.11 2.41 -4.85
C MET A 130 -8.86 2.05 -5.65
N THR A 131 -9.00 1.95 -6.96
CA THR A 131 -7.86 1.73 -7.87
C THR A 131 -7.97 2.62 -9.10
N ASP A 132 -6.85 3.03 -9.67
CA ASP A 132 -6.87 3.89 -10.87
C ASP A 132 -7.35 3.16 -12.14
N ASP A 133 -7.31 1.82 -12.15
CA ASP A 133 -7.68 0.98 -13.30
C ASP A 133 -9.15 0.57 -13.33
N TYR A 134 -9.90 0.81 -12.25
CA TYR A 134 -11.32 0.45 -12.14
C TYR A 134 -12.19 1.55 -11.54
N SER A 135 -11.73 2.16 -10.46
CA SER A 135 -12.52 3.16 -9.77
C SER A 135 -12.55 4.48 -10.53
N GLU A 136 -13.71 5.11 -10.54
CA GLU A 136 -13.93 6.39 -11.20
C GLU A 136 -13.56 7.55 -10.27
N LYS A 137 -12.74 8.48 -10.77
CA LYS A 137 -12.56 9.80 -10.17
C LYS A 137 -13.54 10.79 -10.80
N LYS A 138 -14.24 11.54 -9.96
CA LYS A 138 -15.10 12.64 -10.36
C LYS A 138 -14.26 13.84 -10.81
N SER A 139 -14.90 14.80 -11.46
CA SER A 139 -14.25 16.02 -11.96
C SER A 139 -13.58 16.88 -10.88
N ASP A 140 -14.01 16.74 -9.63
CA ASP A 140 -13.44 17.42 -8.47
C ASP A 140 -12.25 16.67 -7.84
N GLY A 141 -11.85 15.53 -8.41
CA GLY A 141 -10.78 14.68 -7.91
C GLY A 141 -11.20 13.71 -6.81
N SER A 142 -12.44 13.76 -6.33
CA SER A 142 -12.97 12.79 -5.37
C SER A 142 -13.29 11.47 -6.04
N TRP A 143 -13.27 10.39 -5.27
CA TRP A 143 -13.61 9.06 -5.76
C TRP A 143 -15.13 8.85 -5.82
N ASN A 144 -15.59 8.14 -6.84
CA ASN A 144 -16.95 7.63 -6.90
C ASN A 144 -17.03 6.34 -6.08
N MET A 145 -17.61 6.41 -4.87
CA MET A 145 -17.67 5.27 -3.93
C MET A 145 -18.45 4.07 -4.47
N ASP A 146 -19.38 4.27 -5.42
CA ASP A 146 -20.09 3.18 -6.08
C ASP A 146 -19.17 2.33 -6.97
N SER A 147 -18.02 2.88 -7.36
CA SER A 147 -16.97 2.22 -8.15
C SER A 147 -15.81 1.69 -7.30
N ALA A 148 -16.01 1.50 -5.99
CA ALA A 148 -14.98 0.92 -5.12
C ALA A 148 -14.60 -0.51 -5.54
N ALA A 149 -13.30 -0.77 -5.63
CA ALA A 149 -12.75 -2.10 -5.90
C ALA A 149 -13.01 -3.07 -4.74
N GLY A 150 -13.03 -2.55 -3.52
CA GLY A 150 -13.37 -3.30 -2.31
C GLY A 150 -13.92 -2.41 -1.21
N ALA A 151 -14.66 -3.00 -0.29
CA ALA A 151 -15.15 -2.33 0.91
C ALA A 151 -14.70 -3.11 2.14
N GLU A 152 -14.39 -2.41 3.22
CA GLU A 152 -14.05 -3.03 4.50
C GLU A 152 -15.19 -3.97 4.94
N ALA A 153 -14.80 -5.19 5.28
CA ALA A 153 -15.70 -6.21 5.79
C ALA A 153 -15.79 -6.08 7.31
N SER A 154 -16.89 -6.54 7.89
CA SER A 154 -17.02 -6.70 9.35
C SER A 154 -16.08 -7.77 9.92
N SER A 155 -15.43 -8.55 9.06
CA SER A 155 -14.57 -9.66 9.40
C SER A 155 -13.17 -9.19 9.83
N GLN A 156 -12.58 -9.85 10.83
CA GLN A 156 -11.22 -9.55 11.29
C GLN A 156 -10.17 -10.40 10.58
N THR A 157 -10.58 -11.52 10.00
CA THR A 157 -9.70 -12.45 9.30
C THR A 157 -10.17 -12.78 7.88
N ILE A 158 -9.25 -13.24 7.04
CA ILE A 158 -9.58 -13.77 5.71
C ILE A 158 -10.57 -14.95 5.81
N SER A 159 -10.39 -15.82 6.80
CA SER A 159 -11.25 -17.01 6.96
C SER A 159 -12.70 -16.62 7.23
N GLU A 160 -12.91 -15.64 8.10
CA GLU A 160 -14.25 -15.10 8.40
C GLU A 160 -14.87 -14.46 7.16
N CYS A 161 -14.15 -13.56 6.48
CA CYS A 161 -14.66 -12.90 5.27
C CYS A 161 -15.04 -13.90 4.17
N ILE A 162 -14.25 -14.97 4.00
CA ILE A 162 -14.57 -16.04 3.05
C ILE A 162 -15.77 -16.87 3.51
N SER A 163 -15.90 -17.13 4.81
CA SER A 163 -17.08 -17.80 5.37
C SER A 163 -18.35 -16.99 5.14
N ASP A 164 -18.30 -15.68 5.34
CA ASP A 164 -19.41 -14.76 5.12
C ASP A 164 -19.83 -14.75 3.64
N ILE A 165 -18.85 -14.75 2.71
CA ILE A 165 -19.14 -14.87 1.28
C ILE A 165 -19.83 -16.21 0.97
N LYS A 166 -19.36 -17.33 1.53
CA LYS A 166 -19.98 -18.66 1.32
C LYS A 166 -21.42 -18.70 1.80
N GLY A 167 -21.66 -18.28 3.04
CA GLY A 167 -23.01 -18.26 3.61
C GLY A 167 -23.98 -17.44 2.77
N ASN A 168 -23.54 -16.26 2.30
CA ASN A 168 -24.37 -15.42 1.42
C ASN A 168 -24.65 -16.05 0.06
N LEU A 169 -23.68 -16.78 -0.51
CA LEU A 169 -23.91 -17.51 -1.77
C LEU A 169 -24.91 -18.64 -1.57
N GLU A 170 -24.82 -19.41 -0.48
CA GLU A 170 -25.75 -20.49 -0.16
C GLU A 170 -27.18 -19.98 0.06
N LEU A 171 -27.33 -18.85 0.76
CA LEU A 171 -28.64 -18.21 0.95
C LEU A 171 -29.28 -17.79 -0.38
N GLN A 172 -28.51 -17.22 -1.31
CA GLN A 172 -29.01 -16.86 -2.65
C GLN A 172 -29.53 -18.09 -3.41
N TYR A 173 -28.81 -19.22 -3.36
CA TYR A 173 -29.27 -20.46 -3.99
C TYR A 173 -30.60 -20.97 -3.38
N HIS A 174 -30.77 -20.85 -2.06
CA HIS A 174 -31.99 -21.30 -1.39
C HIS A 174 -33.20 -20.39 -1.67
N GLU A 175 -33.01 -19.07 -1.76
CA GLU A 175 -34.09 -18.13 -2.10
C GLU A 175 -34.60 -18.31 -3.55
N GLU A 176 -33.69 -18.60 -4.49
CA GLU A 176 -34.04 -18.87 -5.89
C GLU A 176 -34.89 -20.15 -6.04
N ASP A 177 -34.57 -21.23 -5.30
CA ASP A 177 -35.32 -22.49 -5.33
C ASP A 177 -36.71 -22.40 -4.69
N HIS A 178 -36.91 -21.50 -3.73
CA HIS A 178 -38.21 -21.27 -3.10
C HIS A 178 -39.13 -20.33 -3.90
N SER A 179 -38.61 -19.71 -4.96
CA SER A 179 -39.35 -18.74 -5.79
C SER A 179 -40.08 -19.36 -6.99
N VAL A 180 -39.97 -20.67 -7.24
CA VAL A 180 -40.72 -21.35 -8.31
C VAL A 180 -42.15 -21.62 -7.84
N PRO A 181 -43.19 -20.99 -8.42
CA PRO A 181 -44.56 -21.37 -8.11
C PRO A 181 -44.77 -22.78 -8.63
N LYS A 182 -45.05 -23.74 -7.75
CA LYS A 182 -45.57 -25.04 -8.17
C LYS A 182 -46.85 -24.78 -8.95
N LYS A 183 -46.81 -24.96 -10.28
CA LYS A 183 -48.00 -24.93 -11.13
C LYS A 183 -49.03 -25.88 -10.53
N LYS A 184 -50.21 -25.34 -10.19
CA LYS A 184 -51.40 -26.12 -9.88
C LYS A 184 -51.90 -26.82 -11.13
#